data_AF-A0AAJ5RP45-F1
#
_entry.id   AF-A0AAJ5RP45-F1
#
_cell.length_a   1.000
_cell.length_b   1.000
_cell.length_c   1.000
_cell.angle_alpha   90.00
_cell.angle_beta   90.00
_cell.angle_gamma   90.00
#
_symmetry.space_group_name_H-M   'P 1'
#
loop_
_entity.id
_entity.type
_entity.pdbx_description
1 polymer ?
#
loop_
_entity_poly.entity_id
_entity_poly.type
_entity_poly.pdbx_seq_one_letter_code
_entity_poly.pdbx_strand_id
1 'polypeptide(L)'
;MVSEILIEIVTAIGRFLLNPLLYIVIIFAILLGYRRVKQERKYFNRRIIWGWTELIGQWKDGWLYALLISLISMIAGLTVPKEFLIILIAVSIVALILYFINALSPIFTMGIATLAIWAMSYYHWSFSWWKISFEDVNLDDGAVVTITILAGLCVIAEGLLIRRAAMKVTTPSIEKTKRGMQAIVYRSRNVWVLPIFFVMPGDAISAVLPYWPLFTIGDSQFAFVLFPIVIGFAKLLRKELPALKLPKIGRSVLLLGQLILIGGLAAYFEPMIGFLTLGIGALIRIIMSIYFAQQDKTDHYAVAPSTKGAIIAAVLPDSPAEKMGLLAGECIRKVNGVTIFTENELYEALQLNAAHCRLEVLDRNNEIRLTQHVIYSNDHYRIGLLLAEPRDV
;
A
#
# COMPACT_ATOMS: atom_id res chain seq x y z
N MET A 1 -31.98 -9.58 21.85
CA MET A 1 -30.83 -8.69 22.14
C MET A 1 -29.48 -9.27 21.70
N VAL A 2 -28.79 -10.12 22.47
CA VAL A 2 -27.45 -10.64 22.06
C VAL A 2 -27.52 -11.55 20.81
N SER A 3 -28.59 -12.33 20.68
CA SER A 3 -28.84 -13.19 19.51
C SER A 3 -29.01 -12.39 18.22
N GLU A 4 -29.73 -11.26 18.25
CA GLU A 4 -30.00 -10.43 17.06
C GLU A 4 -28.75 -9.70 16.59
N ILE A 5 -27.95 -9.15 17.51
CA ILE A 5 -26.66 -8.53 17.16
C ILE A 5 -25.70 -9.56 16.56
N LEU A 6 -25.67 -10.78 17.12
CA LEU A 6 -24.82 -11.86 16.60
C LEU A 6 -25.28 -12.28 15.19
N ILE A 7 -26.59 -12.38 14.95
CA ILE A 7 -27.15 -12.65 13.62
C ILE A 7 -26.79 -11.53 12.64
N GLU A 8 -26.85 -10.27 13.05
CA GLU A 8 -26.51 -9.13 12.19
C GLU A 8 -25.01 -9.13 11.82
N ILE A 9 -24.12 -9.44 12.77
CA ILE A 9 -22.68 -9.59 12.51
C ILE A 9 -22.42 -10.75 11.54
N VAL A 10 -23.08 -11.90 11.74
CA VAL A 10 -22.95 -13.05 10.83
C VAL A 10 -23.47 -12.70 9.44
N THR A 11 -24.57 -11.96 9.36
CA THR A 11 -25.14 -11.47 8.09
C THR A 11 -24.19 -10.51 7.40
N ALA A 12 -23.56 -9.60 8.14
CA ALA A 12 -22.55 -8.67 7.63
C ALA A 12 -21.32 -9.42 7.08
N ILE A 13 -20.85 -10.46 7.78
CA ILE A 13 -19.76 -11.34 7.30
C ILE A 13 -20.19 -12.10 6.04
N GLY A 14 -21.43 -12.60 5.99
CA GLY A 14 -21.99 -13.25 4.80
C GLY A 14 -22.00 -12.32 3.58
N ARG A 15 -22.48 -11.08 3.75
CA ARG A 15 -22.46 -10.05 2.70
C ARG A 15 -21.03 -9.70 2.25
N PHE A 16 -20.10 -9.63 3.20
CA PHE A 16 -18.68 -9.41 2.90
C PHE A 16 -18.09 -10.52 2.03
N LEU A 17 -18.37 -11.78 2.36
CA LEU A 17 -17.92 -12.94 1.58
C LEU A 17 -18.59 -13.02 0.20
N LEU A 18 -19.79 -12.46 0.03
CA LEU A 18 -20.46 -12.38 -1.26
C LEU A 18 -19.98 -11.20 -2.13
N ASN A 19 -19.17 -10.29 -1.59
CA ASN A 19 -18.73 -9.10 -2.31
C ASN A 19 -17.75 -9.48 -3.44
N PRO A 20 -18.06 -9.16 -4.71
CA PRO A 20 -17.20 -9.52 -5.85
C PRO A 20 -15.81 -8.86 -5.78
N LEU A 21 -15.72 -7.66 -5.16
CA LEU A 21 -14.45 -6.94 -5.00
C LEU A 21 -13.42 -7.76 -4.23
N LEU A 22 -13.86 -8.52 -3.22
CA LEU A 22 -12.99 -9.35 -2.39
C LEU A 22 -12.22 -10.37 -3.23
N TYR A 23 -12.92 -11.11 -4.09
CA TYR A 23 -12.31 -12.13 -4.94
C TYR A 23 -11.40 -11.53 -6.02
N ILE A 24 -11.85 -10.43 -6.65
CA ILE A 24 -11.06 -9.72 -7.67
C ILE A 24 -9.74 -9.25 -7.07
N VAL A 25 -9.76 -8.71 -5.85
CA VAL A 25 -8.57 -8.19 -5.18
C VAL A 25 -7.61 -9.30 -4.74
N ILE A 26 -8.12 -10.47 -4.32
CA ILE A 26 -7.30 -11.66 -4.03
C ILE A 26 -6.60 -12.14 -5.30
N ILE A 27 -7.34 -12.30 -6.40
CA ILE A 27 -6.78 -12.69 -7.70
C ILE A 27 -5.73 -11.68 -8.17
N PHE A 28 -6.01 -10.39 -8.00
CA PHE A 28 -5.07 -9.33 -8.34
C PHE A 28 -3.77 -9.40 -7.53
N ALA A 29 -3.84 -9.69 -6.23
CA ALA A 29 -2.65 -9.88 -5.39
C ALA A 29 -1.79 -11.07 -5.85
N ILE A 30 -2.43 -12.20 -6.20
CA ILE A 30 -1.73 -13.36 -6.76
C ILE A 30 -1.06 -12.99 -8.09
N LEU A 31 -1.75 -12.24 -8.96
CA LEU A 31 -1.19 -11.74 -10.22
C LEU A 31 0.03 -10.82 -10.01
N LEU A 32 -0.03 -9.93 -9.02
CA LEU A 32 1.09 -9.06 -8.65
C LEU A 32 2.30 -9.87 -8.21
N GLY A 33 2.12 -10.83 -7.30
CA GLY A 33 3.18 -11.72 -6.83
C GLY A 33 3.79 -12.55 -7.97
N TYR A 34 2.96 -13.13 -8.84
CA TYR A 34 3.43 -13.87 -10.01
C TYR A 34 4.27 -13.00 -10.96
N ARG A 35 3.78 -11.80 -11.31
CA ARG A 35 4.50 -10.86 -12.18
C ARG A 35 5.82 -10.41 -11.56
N ARG A 36 5.86 -10.18 -10.25
CA ARG A 36 7.11 -9.87 -9.53
C ARG A 36 8.09 -11.03 -9.61
N VAL A 37 7.69 -12.25 -9.26
CA VAL A 37 8.59 -13.42 -9.28
C VAL A 37 9.14 -13.67 -10.69
N LYS A 38 8.33 -13.49 -11.73
CA LYS A 38 8.80 -13.56 -13.13
C LYS A 38 9.85 -12.49 -13.42
N GLN A 39 9.65 -11.27 -12.93
CA GLN A 39 10.60 -10.16 -13.07
C GLN A 39 11.91 -10.42 -12.32
N GLU A 40 11.85 -10.91 -11.08
CA GLU A 40 13.02 -11.25 -10.27
C GLU A 40 13.86 -12.33 -10.93
N ARG A 41 13.22 -13.42 -11.40
CA ARG A 41 13.91 -14.50 -12.13
C ARG A 41 14.52 -14.01 -13.43
N LYS A 42 13.89 -13.06 -14.13
CA LYS A 42 14.44 -12.49 -15.36
C LYS A 42 15.74 -11.70 -15.10
N TYR A 43 15.80 -10.89 -14.05
CA TYR A 43 16.96 -10.01 -13.81
C TYR A 43 18.04 -10.61 -12.90
N PHE A 44 17.68 -11.54 -12.03
CA PHE A 44 18.56 -12.07 -10.99
C PHE A 44 18.68 -13.61 -11.04
N ASN A 45 18.06 -14.28 -12.02
CA ASN A 45 18.02 -15.75 -12.15
C ASN A 45 17.49 -16.48 -10.90
N ARG A 46 16.88 -15.76 -9.96
CA ARG A 46 16.36 -16.29 -8.70
C ARG A 46 15.19 -15.47 -8.21
N ARG A 47 14.45 -16.05 -7.27
CA ARG A 47 13.45 -15.31 -6.49
C ARG A 47 14.12 -14.66 -5.29
N ILE A 48 13.77 -13.41 -5.01
CA ILE A 48 14.28 -12.62 -3.87
C ILE A 48 13.31 -12.78 -2.70
N ILE A 49 12.04 -12.46 -2.89
CA ILE A 49 11.01 -12.47 -1.83
C ILE A 49 9.96 -13.56 -2.13
N TRP A 50 9.35 -14.16 -1.11
CA TRP A 50 8.36 -15.23 -1.30
C TRP A 50 7.18 -14.82 -2.18
N GLY A 51 6.70 -15.70 -3.08
CA GLY A 51 5.70 -15.34 -4.10
C GLY A 51 4.32 -14.98 -3.55
N TRP A 52 4.02 -15.40 -2.32
CA TRP A 52 2.76 -15.14 -1.64
C TRP A 52 2.82 -13.91 -0.71
N THR A 53 3.94 -13.18 -0.70
CA THR A 53 4.14 -12.03 0.19
C THR A 53 3.09 -10.95 -0.05
N GLU A 54 2.74 -10.70 -1.32
CA GLU A 54 1.68 -9.76 -1.70
C GLU A 54 0.31 -10.14 -1.12
N LEU A 55 -0.08 -11.42 -1.25
CA LEU A 55 -1.38 -11.91 -0.78
C LEU A 55 -1.47 -11.87 0.74
N ILE A 56 -0.41 -12.26 1.44
CA ILE A 56 -0.41 -12.27 2.91
C ILE A 56 -0.31 -10.85 3.45
N GLY A 57 0.55 -10.02 2.87
CA GLY A 57 0.71 -8.61 3.23
C GLY A 57 -0.57 -7.81 3.02
N GLN A 58 -1.34 -8.13 1.98
CA GLN A 58 -2.64 -7.50 1.68
C GLN A 58 -3.59 -7.49 2.88
N TRP A 59 -3.66 -8.59 3.64
CA TRP A 59 -4.54 -8.74 4.80
C TRP A 59 -3.81 -8.45 6.13
N LYS A 60 -2.57 -8.96 6.26
CA LYS A 60 -1.81 -8.89 7.51
C LYS A 60 -1.35 -7.49 7.86
N ASP A 61 -1.09 -6.61 6.91
CA ASP A 61 -0.59 -5.27 7.23
C ASP A 61 -1.74 -4.29 7.58
N GLY A 62 -2.96 -4.54 7.09
CA GLY A 62 -4.12 -3.64 7.22
C GLY A 62 -5.05 -3.91 8.41
N TRP A 63 -5.04 -5.12 9.00
CA TRP A 63 -6.08 -5.55 9.95
C TRP A 63 -6.22 -4.64 11.18
N LEU A 64 -5.10 -4.14 11.73
CA LEU A 64 -5.14 -3.29 12.93
C LEU A 64 -5.83 -1.96 12.62
N TYR A 65 -5.56 -1.38 11.44
CA TYR A 65 -6.20 -0.14 11.00
C TYR A 65 -7.67 -0.35 10.67
N ALA A 66 -8.01 -1.46 10.03
CA ALA A 66 -9.39 -1.86 9.77
C ALA A 66 -10.20 -1.99 11.07
N LEU A 67 -9.65 -2.62 12.11
CA LEU A 67 -10.30 -2.76 13.41
C LEU A 67 -10.53 -1.40 14.07
N LEU A 68 -9.52 -0.53 14.09
CA LEU A 68 -9.65 0.81 14.67
C LEU A 68 -10.68 1.67 13.94
N ILE A 69 -10.68 1.68 12.61
CA ILE A 69 -11.65 2.44 11.83
C ILE A 69 -13.06 1.87 12.00
N SER A 70 -13.20 0.54 12.03
CA SER A 70 -14.48 -0.12 12.30
C SER A 70 -15.05 0.27 13.65
N LEU A 71 -14.22 0.26 14.70
CA LEU A 71 -14.62 0.64 16.05
C LEU A 71 -15.09 2.11 16.09
N ILE A 72 -14.33 3.02 15.47
CA ILE A 72 -14.70 4.44 15.36
C ILE A 72 -16.02 4.58 14.59
N SER A 73 -16.16 3.89 13.46
CA SER A 73 -17.37 3.94 12.62
C SER A 73 -18.61 3.45 13.37
N MET A 74 -18.48 2.36 14.14
CA MET A 74 -19.58 1.81 14.93
C MET A 74 -19.91 2.71 16.14
N ILE A 75 -18.92 3.18 16.90
CA ILE A 75 -19.18 4.01 18.09
C ILE A 75 -19.82 5.35 17.68
N ALA A 76 -19.29 5.99 16.65
CA ALA A 76 -19.79 7.27 16.18
C ALA A 76 -21.08 7.16 15.34
N GLY A 77 -21.49 5.95 14.93
CA GLY A 77 -22.68 5.76 14.10
C GLY A 77 -22.52 6.31 12.69
N LEU A 78 -21.31 6.22 12.12
CA LEU A 78 -20.98 6.75 10.80
C LEU A 78 -21.78 6.03 9.70
N THR A 79 -22.86 6.66 9.24
CA THR A 79 -23.80 6.11 8.25
C THR A 79 -23.41 6.38 6.80
N VAL A 80 -23.45 5.33 5.99
CA VAL A 80 -23.15 5.40 4.56
C VAL A 80 -24.29 4.79 3.75
N PRO A 81 -24.79 5.47 2.70
CA PRO A 81 -25.86 4.94 1.87
C PRO A 81 -25.39 3.74 1.04
N LYS A 82 -26.30 2.80 0.76
CA LYS A 82 -26.00 1.57 0.01
C LYS A 82 -25.49 1.86 -1.41
N GLU A 83 -25.99 2.92 -2.03
CA GLU A 83 -25.66 3.38 -3.37
C GLU A 83 -24.19 3.78 -3.46
N PHE A 84 -23.68 4.45 -2.43
CA PHE A 84 -22.28 4.82 -2.33
C PHE A 84 -21.38 3.58 -2.28
N LEU A 85 -21.76 2.56 -1.49
CA LEU A 85 -20.98 1.32 -1.41
C LEU A 85 -20.94 0.58 -2.76
N ILE A 86 -22.05 0.57 -3.50
CA ILE A 86 -22.11 -0.05 -4.84
C ILE A 86 -21.19 0.69 -5.83
N ILE A 87 -21.26 2.01 -5.87
CA ILE A 87 -20.41 2.82 -6.76
C ILE A 87 -18.93 2.69 -6.34
N LEU A 88 -18.66 2.64 -5.04
CA LEU A 88 -17.30 2.42 -4.52
C LEU A 88 -16.74 1.06 -4.98
N ILE A 89 -17.55 -0.01 -4.94
CA ILE A 89 -17.17 -1.32 -5.52
C ILE A 89 -16.85 -1.17 -7.00
N ALA A 90 -17.72 -0.53 -7.78
CA ALA A 90 -17.53 -0.37 -9.21
C ALA A 90 -16.24 0.39 -9.54
N VAL A 91 -16.00 1.53 -8.89
CA VAL A 91 -14.79 2.35 -9.07
C VAL A 91 -13.53 1.57 -8.68
N SER A 92 -13.55 0.83 -7.57
CA SER A 92 -12.41 -0.02 -7.16
C SER A 92 -12.14 -1.16 -8.15
N ILE A 93 -13.18 -1.83 -8.65
CA ILE A 93 -13.03 -2.88 -9.66
C ILE A 93 -12.44 -2.30 -10.96
N VAL A 94 -12.95 -1.17 -11.44
CA VAL A 94 -12.44 -0.51 -12.65
C VAL A 94 -10.97 -0.13 -12.47
N ALA A 95 -10.59 0.45 -11.33
CA ALA A 95 -9.19 0.80 -11.04
C ALA A 95 -8.25 -0.43 -11.03
N LEU A 96 -8.71 -1.56 -10.49
CA LEU A 96 -7.96 -2.83 -10.50
C LEU A 96 -7.81 -3.39 -11.92
N ILE A 97 -8.89 -3.42 -12.71
CA ILE A 97 -8.88 -3.93 -14.09
C ILE A 97 -7.94 -3.09 -14.97
N LEU A 98 -8.00 -1.76 -14.84
CA LEU A 98 -7.10 -0.84 -15.56
C LEU A 98 -5.65 -0.88 -15.06
N TYR A 99 -5.35 -1.66 -14.01
CA TYR A 99 -4.04 -1.77 -13.38
C TYR A 99 -3.51 -0.42 -12.84
N PHE A 100 -4.41 0.52 -12.54
CA PHE A 100 -4.10 1.84 -12.00
C PHE A 100 -4.04 1.77 -10.47
N ILE A 101 -3.01 1.10 -9.94
CA ILE A 101 -2.88 0.81 -8.51
C ILE A 101 -2.93 2.08 -7.64
N ASN A 102 -2.36 3.20 -8.10
CA ASN A 102 -2.39 4.47 -7.35
C ASN A 102 -3.77 5.14 -7.31
N ALA A 103 -4.69 4.77 -8.22
CA ALA A 103 -6.07 5.26 -8.22
C ALA A 103 -6.91 4.60 -7.11
N LEU A 104 -6.43 3.50 -6.51
CA LEU A 104 -7.05 2.85 -5.34
C LEU A 104 -6.73 3.56 -4.02
N SER A 105 -6.22 4.79 -4.04
CA SER A 105 -6.13 5.60 -2.82
C SER A 105 -7.55 5.97 -2.38
N PRO A 106 -7.92 5.83 -1.09
CA PRO A 106 -9.29 6.06 -0.61
C PRO A 106 -9.87 7.42 -1.00
N ILE A 107 -9.03 8.46 -1.08
CA ILE A 107 -9.47 9.79 -1.50
C ILE A 107 -9.98 9.81 -2.95
N PHE A 108 -9.39 9.02 -3.84
CA PHE A 108 -9.86 8.92 -5.23
C PHE A 108 -11.08 8.02 -5.32
N THR A 109 -11.06 6.84 -4.70
CA THR A 109 -12.19 5.91 -4.81
C THR A 109 -13.45 6.48 -4.15
N MET A 110 -13.34 7.04 -2.95
CA MET A 110 -14.46 7.69 -2.25
C MET A 110 -14.82 9.01 -2.89
N GLY A 111 -13.85 9.84 -3.29
CA GLY A 111 -14.12 11.12 -3.96
C GLY A 111 -14.85 10.95 -5.30
N ILE A 112 -14.45 9.97 -6.12
CA ILE A 112 -15.14 9.65 -7.38
C ILE A 112 -16.54 9.10 -7.10
N ALA A 113 -16.70 8.24 -6.08
CA ALA A 113 -18.01 7.72 -5.72
C ALA A 113 -18.97 8.83 -5.24
N THR A 114 -18.49 9.75 -4.41
CA THR A 114 -19.25 10.93 -3.98
C THR A 114 -19.60 11.84 -5.16
N LEU A 115 -18.64 12.13 -6.05
CA LEU A 115 -18.87 12.95 -7.23
C LEU A 115 -19.90 12.31 -8.16
N ALA A 116 -19.83 11.00 -8.37
CA ALA A 116 -20.78 10.27 -9.19
C ALA A 116 -22.21 10.39 -8.64
N ILE A 117 -22.40 10.20 -7.33
CA ILE A 117 -23.73 10.36 -6.72
C ILE A 117 -24.22 11.79 -6.78
N TRP A 118 -23.34 12.77 -6.49
CA TRP A 118 -23.69 14.18 -6.60
C TRP A 118 -24.12 14.55 -8.02
N ALA A 119 -23.40 14.07 -9.05
CA ALA A 119 -23.77 14.27 -10.44
C ALA A 119 -25.10 13.59 -10.79
N MET A 120 -25.36 12.38 -10.28
CA MET A 120 -26.64 11.69 -10.48
C MET A 120 -27.80 12.46 -9.87
N SER A 121 -27.67 12.97 -8.65
CA SER A 121 -28.68 13.81 -7.99
C SER A 121 -28.89 15.13 -8.74
N TYR A 122 -27.82 15.83 -9.11
CA TYR A 122 -27.92 17.12 -9.80
C TYR A 122 -28.57 17.05 -11.19
N TYR A 123 -28.32 15.98 -11.94
CA TYR A 123 -28.91 15.77 -13.26
C TYR A 123 -30.18 14.91 -13.24
N HIS A 124 -30.68 14.54 -12.05
CA HIS A 124 -31.82 13.62 -11.86
C HIS A 124 -31.68 12.31 -12.65
N TRP A 125 -30.45 11.78 -12.71
CA TRP A 125 -30.18 10.55 -13.44
C TRP A 125 -30.57 9.34 -12.58
N SER A 126 -31.68 8.70 -12.94
CA SER A 126 -32.06 7.40 -12.39
C SER A 126 -31.57 6.27 -13.28
N PHE A 127 -31.11 5.19 -12.65
CA PHE A 127 -30.67 3.99 -13.34
C PHE A 127 -31.20 2.76 -12.62
N SER A 128 -31.89 1.88 -13.36
CA SER A 128 -32.30 0.58 -12.86
C SER A 128 -31.63 -0.51 -13.69
N TRP A 129 -30.84 -1.36 -13.04
CA TRP A 129 -30.24 -2.53 -13.65
C TRP A 129 -30.38 -3.74 -12.75
N TRP A 130 -31.01 -4.77 -13.29
CA TRP A 130 -31.34 -5.99 -12.56
C TRP A 130 -32.21 -5.72 -11.32
N LYS A 131 -31.64 -5.84 -10.11
CA LYS A 131 -32.30 -5.57 -8.81
C LYS A 131 -31.76 -4.30 -8.13
N ILE A 132 -30.93 -3.52 -8.83
CA ILE A 132 -30.32 -2.30 -8.31
C ILE A 132 -31.05 -1.13 -8.94
N SER A 133 -31.77 -0.36 -8.12
CA SER A 133 -32.34 0.92 -8.49
C SER A 133 -31.57 2.05 -7.80
N PHE A 134 -31.19 3.04 -8.58
CA PHE A 134 -30.68 4.33 -8.09
C PHE A 134 -31.76 5.38 -8.34
N GLU A 135 -32.36 5.87 -7.27
CA GLU A 135 -33.35 6.95 -7.30
C GLU A 135 -32.94 8.02 -6.30
N ASP A 136 -32.77 9.25 -6.79
CA ASP A 136 -32.53 10.51 -6.07
C ASP A 136 -31.91 10.36 -4.66
N VAL A 137 -30.64 9.95 -4.61
CA VAL A 137 -29.89 9.90 -3.36
C VAL A 137 -29.25 11.26 -3.09
N ASN A 138 -29.80 11.98 -2.11
CA ASN A 138 -29.21 13.21 -1.62
C ASN A 138 -28.15 12.91 -0.58
N LEU A 139 -26.93 13.37 -0.84
CA LEU A 139 -25.82 13.21 0.10
C LEU A 139 -25.72 14.35 1.13
N ASP A 140 -26.51 15.41 0.92
CA ASP A 140 -26.54 16.61 1.74
C ASP A 140 -27.11 16.35 3.14
N ASP A 141 -27.90 15.29 3.31
CA ASP A 141 -28.52 14.84 4.57
C ASP A 141 -27.49 14.18 5.53
N GLY A 142 -26.25 14.67 5.51
CA GLY A 142 -25.17 14.26 6.41
C GLY A 142 -24.31 13.09 5.93
N ALA A 143 -24.72 12.38 4.87
CA ALA A 143 -23.92 11.30 4.29
C ALA A 143 -22.53 11.79 3.80
N VAL A 144 -22.44 13.00 3.23
CA VAL A 144 -21.14 13.60 2.84
C VAL A 144 -20.21 13.78 4.04
N VAL A 145 -20.74 14.17 5.20
CA VAL A 145 -19.94 14.35 6.42
C VAL A 145 -19.30 13.03 6.79
N THR A 146 -20.10 11.97 6.86
CA THR A 146 -19.64 10.61 7.16
C THR A 146 -18.59 10.14 6.16
N ILE A 147 -18.87 10.25 4.86
CA ILE A 147 -17.95 9.80 3.80
C ILE A 147 -16.62 10.56 3.89
N THR A 148 -16.65 11.86 4.17
CA THR A 148 -15.43 12.68 4.30
C THR A 148 -14.59 12.27 5.51
N ILE A 149 -15.23 12.01 6.66
CA ILE A 149 -14.57 11.51 7.87
C ILE A 149 -13.92 10.14 7.59
N LEU A 150 -14.67 9.22 6.99
CA LEU A 150 -14.19 7.89 6.63
C LEU A 150 -13.05 7.93 5.61
N ALA A 151 -13.11 8.82 4.62
CA ALA A 151 -12.04 9.06 3.67
C ALA A 151 -10.78 9.55 4.39
N GLY A 152 -10.90 10.51 5.31
CA GLY A 152 -9.79 10.98 6.14
C GLY A 152 -9.13 9.85 6.93
N LEU A 153 -9.93 9.05 7.64
CA LEU A 153 -9.45 7.88 8.40
C LEU A 153 -8.75 6.85 7.50
N CYS A 154 -9.31 6.55 6.33
CA CYS A 154 -8.72 5.61 5.38
C CYS A 154 -7.42 6.14 4.76
N VAL A 155 -7.32 7.44 4.47
CA VAL A 155 -6.08 8.07 3.97
C VAL A 155 -5.00 8.11 5.05
N ILE A 156 -5.36 8.30 6.32
CA ILE A 156 -4.43 8.16 7.45
C ILE A 156 -3.88 6.72 7.49
N ALA A 157 -4.75 5.71 7.38
CA ALA A 157 -4.34 4.31 7.30
C ALA A 157 -3.43 4.04 6.09
N GLU A 158 -3.76 4.59 4.91
CA GLU A 158 -2.91 4.52 3.72
C GLU A 158 -1.51 5.08 3.99
N GLY A 159 -1.39 6.27 4.60
CA GLY A 159 -0.10 6.88 4.92
C GLY A 159 0.74 6.03 5.90
N LEU A 160 0.09 5.40 6.88
CA LEU A 160 0.73 4.48 7.83
C LEU A 160 1.21 3.19 7.15
N LEU A 161 0.40 2.62 6.26
CA LEU A 161 0.72 1.44 5.45
C LEU A 161 1.90 1.72 4.51
N ILE A 162 1.91 2.86 3.82
CA ILE A 162 3.03 3.28 2.97
C ILE A 162 4.32 3.39 3.80
N ARG A 163 4.24 3.96 5.00
CA ARG A 163 5.40 4.15 5.86
C ARG A 163 6.00 2.85 6.39
N ARG A 164 5.17 1.85 6.71
CA ARG A 164 5.60 0.64 7.45
C ARG A 164 5.58 -0.64 6.61
N ALA A 165 4.57 -0.83 5.78
CA ALA A 165 4.32 -2.08 5.07
C ALA A 165 4.91 -2.09 3.66
N ALA A 166 4.89 -0.94 2.95
CA ALA A 166 5.29 -0.91 1.54
C ALA A 166 6.73 -1.37 1.25
N MET A 167 7.63 -1.21 2.24
CA MET A 167 9.00 -1.68 2.19
C MET A 167 9.13 -3.20 2.05
N LYS A 168 8.21 -3.98 2.62
CA LYS A 168 8.28 -5.45 2.66
C LYS A 168 8.12 -6.09 1.28
N VAL A 169 7.49 -5.39 0.34
CA VAL A 169 7.20 -5.85 -1.03
C VAL A 169 7.97 -5.02 -2.06
N THR A 170 9.13 -4.49 -1.68
CA THR A 170 9.98 -3.74 -2.59
C THR A 170 11.01 -4.66 -3.25
N THR A 171 11.02 -4.70 -4.59
CA THR A 171 11.97 -5.51 -5.37
C THR A 171 12.94 -4.62 -6.15
N PRO A 172 14.23 -4.99 -6.26
CA PRO A 172 15.12 -4.39 -7.24
C PRO A 172 14.72 -4.81 -8.67
N SER A 173 15.07 -3.96 -9.63
CA SER A 173 14.95 -4.17 -11.07
C SER A 173 16.11 -3.47 -11.76
N ILE A 174 16.51 -3.96 -12.92
CA ILE A 174 17.57 -3.34 -13.71
C ILE A 174 16.94 -2.36 -14.71
N GLU A 175 17.48 -1.15 -14.80
CA GLU A 175 17.11 -0.13 -15.80
C GLU A 175 18.39 0.43 -16.44
N LYS A 176 18.39 0.67 -17.76
CA LYS A 176 19.52 1.31 -18.44
C LYS A 176 19.49 2.81 -18.17
N THR A 177 20.62 3.35 -17.73
CA THR A 177 20.82 4.80 -17.57
C THR A 177 20.93 5.49 -18.94
N LYS A 178 20.79 6.82 -18.97
CA LYS A 178 21.02 7.62 -20.19
C LYS A 178 22.41 7.40 -20.82
N ARG A 179 23.39 6.99 -20.00
CA ARG A 179 24.78 6.70 -20.42
C ARG A 179 24.98 5.25 -20.87
N GLY A 180 23.91 4.45 -20.99
CA GLY A 180 23.98 3.04 -21.38
C GLY A 180 24.40 2.07 -20.26
N MET A 181 24.94 2.57 -19.14
CA MET A 181 25.25 1.74 -17.97
C MET A 181 23.97 1.19 -17.33
N GLN A 182 24.04 0.01 -16.73
CA GLN A 182 22.92 -0.57 -15.99
C GLN A 182 22.92 -0.09 -14.54
N ALA A 183 21.76 0.30 -14.04
CA ALA A 183 21.56 0.68 -12.66
C ALA A 183 20.38 -0.08 -12.04
N ILE A 184 20.37 -0.16 -10.72
CA ILE A 184 19.28 -0.78 -9.97
C ILE A 184 18.26 0.28 -9.59
N VAL A 185 17.00 -0.04 -9.85
CA VAL A 185 15.83 0.72 -9.45
C VAL A 185 14.92 -0.14 -8.61
N TYR A 186 14.23 0.47 -7.65
CA TYR A 186 13.36 -0.25 -6.74
C TYR A 186 11.90 -0.02 -7.07
N ARG A 187 11.16 -1.11 -7.27
CA ARG A 187 9.73 -1.08 -7.54
C ARG A 187 8.97 -1.58 -6.32
N SER A 188 8.05 -0.77 -5.83
CA SER A 188 7.11 -1.12 -4.78
C SER A 188 5.70 -1.12 -5.38
N ARG A 189 4.97 -2.22 -5.24
CA ARG A 189 3.55 -2.34 -5.61
C ARG A 189 2.82 -3.10 -4.52
N ASN A 190 1.91 -2.43 -3.85
CA ASN A 190 1.14 -2.97 -2.73
C ASN A 190 -0.34 -2.72 -2.97
N VAL A 191 -1.16 -3.70 -2.58
CA VAL A 191 -2.61 -3.58 -2.52
C VAL A 191 -3.05 -4.18 -1.19
N TRP A 192 -3.61 -3.36 -0.32
CA TRP A 192 -4.10 -3.76 0.99
C TRP A 192 -5.62 -3.82 0.98
N VAL A 193 -6.18 -4.74 1.76
CA VAL A 193 -7.63 -4.86 1.99
C VAL A 193 -7.90 -4.61 3.46
N LEU A 194 -8.76 -3.64 3.73
CA LEU A 194 -9.21 -3.29 5.06
C LEU A 194 -10.69 -3.69 5.18
N PRO A 195 -11.02 -4.76 5.91
CA PRO A 195 -12.42 -5.09 6.22
C PRO A 195 -12.95 -4.11 7.28
N ILE A 196 -13.73 -3.12 6.85
CA ILE A 196 -14.26 -2.07 7.72
C ILE A 196 -15.76 -2.28 7.95
N PHE A 197 -16.19 -2.24 9.21
CA PHE A 197 -17.62 -2.16 9.54
C PHE A 197 -18.14 -0.75 9.30
N PHE A 198 -19.06 -0.62 8.36
CA PHE A 198 -19.89 0.56 8.16
C PHE A 198 -21.26 0.37 8.80
N VAL A 199 -21.89 1.48 9.14
CA VAL A 199 -23.29 1.53 9.51
C VAL A 199 -24.06 1.97 8.26
N MET A 200 -25.14 1.26 7.93
CA MET A 200 -26.06 1.66 6.85
C MET A 200 -27.47 1.82 7.42
N PRO A 201 -28.36 2.56 6.74
CA PRO A 201 -29.75 2.67 7.20
C PRO A 201 -30.49 1.33 7.13
N GLY A 202 -31.25 0.94 8.16
CA GLY A 202 -32.09 -0.28 8.19
C GLY A 202 -32.59 -0.73 9.57
N ASP A 203 -33.60 -1.58 9.69
CA ASP A 203 -34.38 -1.66 10.96
C ASP A 203 -33.77 -2.53 12.07
N ALA A 204 -32.64 -3.18 11.79
CA ALA A 204 -32.13 -4.29 12.61
C ALA A 204 -31.60 -3.85 14.00
N ILE A 205 -30.96 -2.68 14.10
CA ILE A 205 -30.24 -2.27 15.32
C ILE A 205 -31.09 -1.37 16.22
N SER A 206 -31.95 -0.52 15.66
CA SER A 206 -32.78 0.42 16.43
C SER A 206 -33.78 -0.28 17.35
N ALA A 207 -34.16 -1.52 17.02
CA ALA A 207 -34.99 -2.37 17.89
C ALA A 207 -34.24 -2.92 19.13
N VAL A 208 -32.90 -2.98 19.09
CA VAL A 208 -32.08 -3.66 20.11
C VAL A 208 -31.29 -2.68 20.99
N LEU A 209 -30.85 -1.56 20.43
CA LEU A 209 -30.08 -0.53 21.15
C LEU A 209 -30.75 0.85 20.99
N PRO A 210 -31.74 1.21 21.84
CA PRO A 210 -32.46 2.48 21.72
C PRO A 210 -31.59 3.73 21.95
N TYR A 211 -30.48 3.58 22.68
CA TYR A 211 -29.56 4.65 23.07
C TYR A 211 -28.35 4.79 22.13
N TRP A 212 -28.29 3.99 21.06
CA TRP A 212 -27.21 4.01 20.06
C TRP A 212 -27.84 4.32 18.69
N PRO A 213 -27.23 5.20 17.87
CA PRO A 213 -25.90 5.78 18.00
C PRO A 213 -25.84 6.97 18.97
N LEU A 214 -24.64 7.23 19.51
CA LEU A 214 -24.39 8.37 20.42
C LEU A 214 -24.59 9.72 19.71
N PHE A 215 -24.47 9.73 18.38
CA PHE A 215 -24.76 10.84 17.48
C PHE A 215 -25.57 10.30 16.30
N THR A 216 -26.74 10.87 16.01
CA THR A 216 -27.53 10.55 14.81
C THR A 216 -27.28 11.60 13.75
N ILE A 217 -26.74 11.20 12.60
CA ILE A 217 -26.62 12.05 11.41
C ILE A 217 -27.51 11.41 10.33
N GLY A 218 -28.63 12.06 10.00
CA GLY A 218 -29.52 11.68 8.89
C GLY A 218 -30.60 10.64 9.20
N ASP A 219 -30.24 9.46 9.74
CA ASP A 219 -31.15 8.30 9.81
C ASP A 219 -31.52 7.85 11.22
N SER A 220 -32.58 7.02 11.35
CA SER A 220 -33.12 6.49 12.61
C SER A 220 -33.15 4.97 12.71
N GLN A 221 -32.86 4.28 11.62
CA GLN A 221 -32.82 2.82 11.51
C GLN A 221 -31.40 2.47 11.04
N PHE A 222 -30.70 1.55 11.72
CA PHE A 222 -29.36 1.11 11.33
C PHE A 222 -29.17 -0.41 11.18
N ALA A 223 -28.25 -0.79 10.29
CA ALA A 223 -27.75 -2.15 10.05
C ALA A 223 -26.23 -2.14 9.87
N PHE A 224 -25.56 -3.28 10.11
CA PHE A 224 -24.10 -3.38 9.96
C PHE A 224 -23.72 -3.97 8.60
N VAL A 225 -22.66 -3.41 7.99
CA VAL A 225 -22.06 -3.94 6.77
C VAL A 225 -20.55 -4.01 6.93
N LEU A 226 -19.99 -5.20 6.77
CA LEU A 226 -18.56 -5.38 6.66
C LEU A 226 -18.14 -5.20 5.20
N PHE A 227 -17.27 -4.24 4.91
CA PHE A 227 -16.91 -3.86 3.55
C PHE A 227 -15.38 -3.93 3.30
N PRO A 228 -14.92 -4.52 2.18
CA PRO A 228 -13.49 -4.60 1.85
C PRO A 228 -13.00 -3.30 1.18
N ILE A 229 -12.52 -2.34 1.97
CA ILE A 229 -11.85 -1.15 1.43
C ILE A 229 -10.49 -1.56 0.86
N VAL A 230 -10.26 -1.21 -0.41
CA VAL A 230 -9.02 -1.52 -1.11
C VAL A 230 -8.14 -0.27 -1.16
N ILE A 231 -6.90 -0.40 -0.68
CA ILE A 231 -5.90 0.67 -0.69
C ILE A 231 -4.73 0.23 -1.56
N GLY A 232 -4.46 0.95 -2.64
CA GLY A 232 -3.34 0.66 -3.55
C GLY A 232 -2.22 1.68 -3.47
N PHE A 233 -0.97 1.19 -3.52
CA PHE A 233 0.22 2.02 -3.61
C PHE A 233 1.25 1.43 -4.57
N ALA A 234 1.67 2.22 -5.55
CA ALA A 234 2.70 1.85 -6.51
C ALA A 234 3.70 3.00 -6.74
N LYS A 235 4.99 2.71 -6.55
CA LYS A 235 6.07 3.66 -6.82
C LYS A 235 7.29 2.95 -7.39
N LEU A 236 7.97 3.64 -8.29
CA LEU A 236 9.31 3.30 -8.78
C LEU A 236 10.27 4.33 -8.20
N LEU A 237 11.39 3.88 -7.65
CA LEU A 237 12.38 4.69 -6.96
C LEU A 237 13.74 4.48 -7.60
N ARG A 238 14.37 5.57 -8.04
CA ARG A 238 15.66 5.59 -8.73
C ARG A 238 16.72 6.32 -7.93
N LYS A 239 16.37 7.50 -7.39
CA LYS A 239 17.30 8.45 -6.79
C LYS A 239 17.68 8.12 -5.35
N GLU A 240 16.69 7.70 -4.57
CA GLU A 240 16.84 7.39 -3.14
C GLU A 240 16.41 5.95 -2.87
N LEU A 241 17.04 5.33 -1.88
CA LEU A 241 16.65 3.99 -1.45
C LEU A 241 15.22 3.99 -0.86
N PRO A 242 14.46 2.90 -1.06
CA PRO A 242 13.09 2.77 -0.52
C PRO A 242 13.00 3.03 0.98
N ALA A 243 13.98 2.55 1.75
CA ALA A 243 14.03 2.69 3.20
C ALA A 243 14.02 4.16 3.66
N LEU A 244 14.53 5.07 2.83
CA LEU A 244 14.60 6.50 3.13
C LEU A 244 13.42 7.28 2.51
N LYS A 245 12.95 6.87 1.32
CA LYS A 245 11.92 7.62 0.59
C LYS A 245 10.48 7.26 0.96
N LEU A 246 10.16 5.97 1.12
CA LEU A 246 8.78 5.54 1.39
C LEU A 246 8.23 6.11 2.72
N PRO A 247 9.01 6.19 3.82
CA PRO A 247 8.53 6.83 5.04
C PRO A 247 8.19 8.32 4.89
N LYS A 248 8.96 9.06 4.07
CA LYS A 248 8.69 10.47 3.76
C LYS A 248 7.36 10.62 3.01
N ILE A 249 7.14 9.80 1.97
CA ILE A 249 5.88 9.78 1.22
C ILE A 249 4.72 9.46 2.17
N GLY A 250 4.83 8.39 2.95
CA GLY A 250 3.80 7.96 3.90
C GLY A 250 3.46 9.04 4.92
N ARG A 251 4.45 9.77 5.45
CA ARG A 251 4.21 10.91 6.34
C ARG A 251 3.41 12.03 5.66
N SER A 252 3.73 12.37 4.41
CA SER A 252 2.98 13.39 3.68
C SER A 252 1.53 12.95 3.40
N VAL A 253 1.29 11.67 3.09
CA VAL A 253 -0.08 11.12 2.92
C VAL A 253 -0.86 11.15 4.23
N LEU A 254 -0.20 10.80 5.33
CA LEU A 254 -0.80 10.82 6.67
C LEU A 254 -1.24 12.23 7.05
N LEU A 255 -0.39 13.25 6.82
CA LEU A 255 -0.73 14.65 7.05
C LEU A 255 -1.93 15.09 6.20
N LEU A 256 -1.99 14.67 4.93
CA LEU A 256 -3.16 14.92 4.09
C LEU A 256 -4.43 14.29 4.68
N GLY A 257 -4.35 13.04 5.14
CA GLY A 257 -5.48 12.35 5.77
C GLY A 257 -5.97 13.05 7.04
N GLN A 258 -5.07 13.62 7.85
CA GLN A 258 -5.44 14.44 9.01
C GLN A 258 -6.17 15.71 8.60
N LEU A 259 -5.72 16.40 7.55
CA LEU A 259 -6.40 17.58 7.02
C LEU A 259 -7.80 17.24 6.48
N ILE A 260 -7.94 16.12 5.76
CA ILE A 260 -9.25 15.64 5.27
C ILE A 260 -10.16 15.29 6.45
N LEU A 261 -9.64 14.66 7.51
CA LEU A 261 -10.42 14.35 8.70
C LEU A 261 -10.95 15.61 9.40
N ILE A 262 -10.10 16.65 9.53
CA ILE A 262 -10.50 17.95 10.07
C ILE A 262 -11.57 18.59 9.19
N GLY A 263 -11.42 18.56 7.86
CA GLY A 263 -12.42 19.05 6.92
C GLY A 263 -13.74 18.27 6.99
N GLY A 264 -13.68 16.96 7.22
CA GLY A 264 -14.86 16.12 7.46
C GLY A 264 -15.61 16.47 8.74
N LEU A 265 -14.88 16.78 9.83
CA LEU A 265 -15.50 17.29 11.06
C LEU A 265 -16.11 18.68 10.86
N ALA A 266 -15.45 19.55 10.09
CA ALA A 266 -15.98 20.87 9.75
C ALA A 266 -17.23 20.79 8.86
N ALA A 267 -17.34 19.75 8.03
CA ALA A 267 -18.51 19.51 7.19
C ALA A 267 -19.79 19.25 7.98
N TYR A 268 -19.69 18.93 9.29
CA TYR A 268 -20.85 18.86 10.18
C TYR A 268 -21.60 20.19 10.28
N PHE A 269 -20.89 21.32 10.24
CA PHE A 269 -21.52 22.65 10.30
C PHE A 269 -22.12 23.05 8.95
N GLU A 270 -21.43 22.73 7.86
CA GLU A 270 -21.82 23.07 6.49
C GLU A 270 -21.45 21.92 5.54
N PRO A 271 -22.44 21.12 5.05
CA PRO A 271 -22.18 19.94 4.22
C PRO A 271 -21.35 20.21 2.96
N MET A 272 -21.45 21.43 2.40
CA MET A 272 -20.66 21.88 1.25
C MET A 272 -19.15 21.78 1.48
N ILE A 273 -18.69 21.96 2.72
CA ILE A 273 -17.27 21.82 3.10
C ILE A 273 -16.78 20.39 2.85
N GLY A 274 -17.63 19.37 3.01
CA GLY A 274 -17.25 17.97 2.78
C GLY A 274 -16.94 17.69 1.32
N PHE A 275 -17.77 18.15 0.39
CA PHE A 275 -17.50 18.05 -1.05
C PHE A 275 -16.21 18.75 -1.43
N LEU A 276 -16.02 20.00 -0.96
CA LEU A 276 -14.80 20.76 -1.21
C LEU A 276 -13.57 20.06 -0.64
N THR A 277 -13.67 19.49 0.57
CA THR A 277 -12.58 18.76 1.23
C THR A 277 -12.18 17.52 0.42
N LEU A 278 -13.14 16.73 -0.06
CA LEU A 278 -12.86 15.57 -0.90
C LEU A 278 -12.23 15.97 -2.24
N GLY A 279 -12.77 17.00 -2.90
CA GLY A 279 -12.25 17.52 -4.17
C GLY A 279 -10.82 18.07 -4.04
N ILE A 280 -10.60 18.98 -3.09
CA ILE A 280 -9.29 19.57 -2.81
C ILE A 280 -8.30 18.49 -2.34
N GLY A 281 -8.75 17.55 -1.49
CA GLY A 281 -7.94 16.42 -1.03
C GLY A 281 -7.45 15.55 -2.19
N ALA A 282 -8.33 15.24 -3.15
CA ALA A 282 -7.97 14.51 -4.36
C ALA A 282 -6.97 15.30 -5.23
N LEU A 283 -7.17 16.61 -5.40
CA LEU A 283 -6.23 17.46 -6.14
C LEU A 283 -4.85 17.50 -5.49
N ILE A 284 -4.78 17.69 -4.16
CA ILE A 284 -3.52 17.65 -3.41
C ILE A 284 -2.84 16.29 -3.57
N ARG A 285 -3.60 15.18 -3.51
CA ARG A 285 -3.07 13.83 -3.74
C ARG A 285 -2.42 13.69 -5.12
N ILE A 286 -3.03 14.25 -6.16
CA ILE A 286 -2.47 14.28 -7.53
C ILE A 286 -1.18 15.09 -7.55
N ILE A 287 -1.20 16.31 -7.00
CA ILE A 287 -0.02 17.20 -6.94
C ILE A 287 1.13 16.51 -6.22
N MET A 288 0.88 15.85 -5.08
CA MET A 288 1.89 15.07 -4.35
C MET A 288 2.46 13.94 -5.21
N SER A 289 1.62 13.19 -5.91
CA SER A 289 2.06 12.09 -6.77
C SER A 289 3.02 12.58 -7.86
N ILE A 290 2.68 13.71 -8.50
CA ILE A 290 3.49 14.39 -9.51
C ILE A 290 4.78 14.93 -8.90
N TYR A 291 4.71 15.65 -7.79
CA TYR A 291 5.86 16.22 -7.10
C TYR A 291 6.91 15.15 -6.74
N PHE A 292 6.47 14.05 -6.12
CA PHE A 292 7.37 12.94 -5.80
C PHE A 292 7.85 12.19 -7.04
N ALA A 293 7.11 12.17 -8.14
CA ALA A 293 7.59 11.62 -9.40
C ALA A 293 8.68 12.50 -10.04
N GLN A 294 8.56 13.82 -9.95
CA GLN A 294 9.57 14.75 -10.46
C GLN A 294 10.86 14.70 -9.65
N GLN A 295 10.78 14.60 -8.32
CA GLN A 295 11.98 14.47 -7.48
C GLN A 295 12.81 13.22 -7.77
N ASP A 296 12.18 12.16 -8.28
CA ASP A 296 12.84 10.90 -8.61
C ASP A 296 13.39 10.87 -10.04
N LYS A 297 13.11 11.91 -10.87
CA LYS A 297 13.81 12.09 -12.14
C LYS A 297 15.26 12.45 -11.84
N THR A 298 16.17 11.57 -12.22
CA THR A 298 17.59 11.72 -11.88
C THR A 298 18.46 11.06 -12.95
N ASP A 299 19.66 11.61 -13.12
CA ASP A 299 20.74 10.94 -13.83
C ASP A 299 21.64 10.15 -12.85
N HIS A 300 21.54 10.44 -11.55
CA HIS A 300 22.25 9.77 -10.47
C HIS A 300 21.32 8.78 -9.77
N TYR A 301 21.60 7.50 -9.96
CA TYR A 301 20.85 6.40 -9.36
C TYR A 301 21.44 6.08 -7.98
N ALA A 302 20.59 5.73 -7.01
CA ALA A 302 21.02 5.35 -5.67
C ALA A 302 21.97 4.15 -5.69
N VAL A 303 21.77 3.26 -6.65
CA VAL A 303 22.50 2.00 -6.79
C VAL A 303 22.92 1.86 -8.25
N ALA A 304 24.14 2.31 -8.55
CA ALA A 304 24.78 2.20 -9.85
C ALA A 304 26.21 1.65 -9.68
N PRO A 305 26.78 0.99 -10.70
CA PRO A 305 28.15 0.48 -10.64
C PRO A 305 29.14 1.56 -10.16
N SER A 306 30.05 1.17 -9.27
CA SER A 306 31.04 2.08 -8.68
C SER A 306 32.46 1.56 -8.87
N THR A 307 33.41 2.48 -8.97
CA THR A 307 34.85 2.20 -8.99
C THR A 307 35.42 1.99 -7.58
N LYS A 308 34.63 2.13 -6.52
CA LYS A 308 35.09 1.94 -5.13
C LYS A 308 34.99 0.49 -4.64
N GLY A 309 34.18 -0.32 -5.31
CA GLY A 309 33.87 -1.71 -4.96
C GLY A 309 32.49 -2.13 -5.48
N ALA A 310 32.05 -3.33 -5.13
CA ALA A 310 30.79 -3.89 -5.58
C ALA A 310 29.59 -3.36 -4.75
N ILE A 311 28.61 -2.74 -5.40
CA ILE A 311 27.41 -2.23 -4.71
C ILE A 311 26.36 -3.34 -4.52
N ILE A 312 25.77 -3.40 -3.32
CA ILE A 312 24.69 -4.32 -2.97
C ILE A 312 23.36 -3.83 -3.56
N ALA A 313 22.81 -4.56 -4.52
CA ALA A 313 21.48 -4.34 -5.09
C ALA A 313 20.36 -4.81 -4.17
N ALA A 314 20.51 -5.99 -3.57
CA ALA A 314 19.58 -6.53 -2.59
C ALA A 314 20.27 -7.58 -1.72
N VAL A 315 19.68 -7.80 -0.55
CA VAL A 315 20.07 -8.85 0.39
C VAL A 315 18.89 -9.80 0.49
N LEU A 316 19.17 -11.10 0.43
CA LEU A 316 18.11 -12.10 0.51
C LEU A 316 17.65 -12.31 1.95
N PRO A 317 16.34 -12.53 2.15
CA PRO A 317 15.83 -12.90 3.47
C PRO A 317 16.43 -14.24 3.92
N ASP A 318 16.62 -14.38 5.23
CA ASP A 318 17.16 -15.55 5.91
C ASP A 318 18.58 -15.94 5.43
N SER A 319 19.35 -14.96 4.94
CA SER A 319 20.72 -15.17 4.44
C SER A 319 21.78 -14.72 5.45
N PRO A 320 23.03 -15.23 5.36
CA PRO A 320 24.09 -14.75 6.25
C PRO A 320 24.39 -13.26 6.06
N ALA A 321 24.17 -12.69 4.87
CA ALA A 321 24.33 -11.25 4.63
C ALA A 321 23.29 -10.42 5.40
N GLU A 322 22.06 -10.92 5.53
CA GLU A 322 21.05 -10.29 6.40
C GLU A 322 21.46 -10.38 7.88
N LYS A 323 21.97 -11.54 8.32
CA LYS A 323 22.49 -11.72 9.69
C LYS A 323 23.68 -10.82 10.00
N MET A 324 24.49 -10.47 9.00
CA MET A 324 25.59 -9.49 9.09
C MET A 324 25.09 -8.03 9.13
N GLY A 325 23.79 -7.80 8.93
CA GLY A 325 23.21 -6.46 8.87
C GLY A 325 23.68 -5.69 7.65
N LEU A 326 23.95 -6.37 6.53
CA LEU A 326 24.22 -5.72 5.25
C LEU A 326 22.92 -5.17 4.67
N LEU A 327 23.01 -4.01 4.03
CA LEU A 327 21.86 -3.30 3.50
C LEU A 327 22.04 -2.99 2.02
N ALA A 328 20.92 -2.98 1.30
CA ALA A 328 20.90 -2.49 -0.08
C ALA A 328 21.43 -1.05 -0.16
N GLY A 329 22.27 -0.81 -1.17
CA GLY A 329 22.97 0.45 -1.41
C GLY A 329 24.32 0.62 -0.71
N GLU A 330 24.74 -0.30 0.15
CA GLU A 330 26.12 -0.32 0.68
C GLU A 330 27.10 -0.85 -0.39
N CYS A 331 28.39 -0.55 -0.23
CA CYS A 331 29.44 -0.93 -1.18
C CYS A 331 30.48 -1.84 -0.51
N ILE A 332 30.66 -3.05 -1.02
CA ILE A 332 31.66 -4.00 -0.54
C ILE A 332 32.98 -3.70 -1.24
N ARG A 333 33.98 -3.22 -0.49
CA ARG A 333 35.30 -2.93 -1.02
C ARG A 333 36.17 -4.16 -1.09
N LYS A 334 36.20 -4.94 0.01
CA LYS A 334 37.06 -6.10 0.15
C LYS A 334 36.36 -7.26 0.82
N VAL A 335 36.74 -8.45 0.42
CA VAL A 335 36.33 -9.74 0.99
C VAL A 335 37.62 -10.49 1.31
N ASN A 336 37.82 -10.87 2.57
CA ASN A 336 39.01 -11.59 3.01
C ASN A 336 40.34 -10.90 2.61
N GLY A 337 40.34 -9.56 2.53
CA GLY A 337 41.49 -8.75 2.13
C GLY A 337 41.63 -8.50 0.62
N VAL A 338 40.86 -9.19 -0.22
CA VAL A 338 40.87 -9.03 -1.69
C VAL A 338 39.82 -8.00 -2.11
N THR A 339 40.20 -7.06 -2.98
CA THR A 339 39.27 -6.07 -3.56
C THR A 339 38.35 -6.70 -4.59
N ILE A 340 37.07 -6.35 -4.54
CA ILE A 340 36.04 -6.93 -5.43
C ILE A 340 35.18 -5.87 -6.11
N PHE A 341 34.78 -6.15 -7.35
CA PHE A 341 33.90 -5.32 -8.18
C PHE A 341 32.73 -6.10 -8.78
N THR A 342 32.90 -7.41 -8.98
CA THR A 342 31.93 -8.29 -9.66
C THR A 342 31.42 -9.41 -8.77
N GLU A 343 30.31 -10.03 -9.16
CA GLU A 343 29.73 -11.17 -8.44
C GLU A 343 30.61 -12.43 -8.51
N ASN A 344 31.41 -12.57 -9.57
CA ASN A 344 32.39 -13.63 -9.71
C ASN A 344 33.60 -13.42 -8.78
N GLU A 345 34.14 -12.20 -8.71
CA GLU A 345 35.23 -11.87 -7.78
C GLU A 345 34.80 -12.02 -6.32
N LEU A 346 33.56 -11.63 -5.98
CA LEU A 346 32.98 -11.90 -4.66
C LEU A 346 33.03 -13.41 -4.36
N TYR A 347 32.60 -14.24 -5.31
CA TYR A 347 32.57 -15.68 -5.13
C TYR A 347 33.97 -16.28 -4.93
N GLU A 348 34.93 -15.89 -5.76
CA GLU A 348 36.32 -16.34 -5.65
C GLU A 348 36.96 -15.91 -4.32
N ALA A 349 36.76 -14.65 -3.91
CA ALA A 349 37.30 -14.13 -2.65
C ALA A 349 36.69 -14.81 -1.41
N LEU A 350 35.44 -15.28 -1.49
CA LEU A 350 34.81 -16.05 -0.42
C LEU A 350 35.40 -17.46 -0.28
N GLN A 351 35.84 -18.08 -1.37
CA GLN A 351 36.45 -19.41 -1.32
C GLN A 351 37.83 -19.42 -0.66
N LEU A 352 38.54 -18.29 -0.65
CA LEU A 352 39.86 -18.17 -0.01
C LEU A 352 39.82 -18.48 1.49
N ASN A 353 38.71 -18.17 2.16
CA ASN A 353 38.47 -18.51 3.56
C ASN A 353 37.02 -18.95 3.75
N ALA A 354 36.76 -20.23 3.47
CA ALA A 354 35.42 -20.80 3.51
C ALA A 354 34.77 -20.81 4.91
N ALA A 355 35.56 -20.77 6.00
CA ALA A 355 35.03 -20.82 7.37
C ALA A 355 34.66 -19.44 7.93
N HIS A 356 35.37 -18.38 7.53
CA HIS A 356 35.19 -17.02 8.05
C HIS A 356 35.13 -16.02 6.90
N CYS A 357 33.97 -15.39 6.75
CA CYS A 357 33.81 -14.27 5.83
C CYS A 357 34.09 -12.97 6.55
N ARG A 358 35.14 -12.24 6.16
CA ARG A 358 35.39 -10.87 6.60
C ARG A 358 35.17 -9.90 5.44
N LEU A 359 34.25 -8.97 5.62
CA LEU A 359 33.90 -7.95 4.62
C LEU A 359 34.31 -6.56 5.11
N GLU A 360 34.94 -5.79 4.22
CA GLU A 360 35.10 -4.34 4.36
C GLU A 360 34.02 -3.65 3.53
N VAL A 361 33.07 -3.01 4.21
CA VAL A 361 31.88 -2.42 3.59
C VAL A 361 31.89 -0.91 3.84
N LEU A 362 31.60 -0.13 2.81
CA LEU A 362 31.25 1.27 2.94
C LEU A 362 29.75 1.38 3.15
N ASP A 363 29.35 1.97 4.26
CA ASP A 363 27.95 2.33 4.49
C ASP A 363 27.56 3.50 3.55
N ARG A 364 26.27 3.88 3.57
CA ARG A 364 25.65 4.95 2.78
C ARG A 364 26.31 6.32 2.98
N ASN A 365 27.02 6.52 4.10
CA ASN A 365 27.79 7.73 4.41
C ASN A 365 29.25 7.67 3.93
N ASN A 366 29.66 6.61 3.20
CA ASN A 366 31.05 6.28 2.87
C ASN A 366 31.96 6.02 4.08
N GLU A 367 31.41 5.61 5.22
CA GLU A 367 32.16 5.19 6.39
C GLU A 367 32.49 3.69 6.31
N ILE A 368 33.71 3.32 6.68
CA ILE A 368 34.17 1.93 6.62
C ILE A 368 33.64 1.17 7.83
N ARG A 369 32.93 0.08 7.55
CA ARG A 369 32.43 -0.90 8.53
C ARG A 369 32.99 -2.28 8.18
N LEU A 370 33.66 -2.89 9.15
CA LEU A 370 34.08 -4.29 9.05
C LEU A 370 32.95 -5.18 9.57
N THR A 371 32.51 -6.13 8.76
CA THR A 371 31.51 -7.13 9.17
C THR A 371 32.10 -8.52 9.00
N GLN A 372 31.76 -9.43 9.92
CA GLN A 372 32.25 -10.80 9.88
C GLN A 372 31.15 -11.80 10.20
N HIS A 373 31.21 -12.96 9.55
CA HIS A 373 30.32 -14.08 9.85
C HIS A 373 31.04 -15.41 9.64
N VAL A 374 30.69 -16.38 10.47
CA VAL A 374 31.11 -17.77 10.28
C VAL A 374 30.17 -18.37 9.25
N ILE A 375 30.71 -18.91 8.15
CA ILE A 375 29.89 -19.58 7.14
C ILE A 375 29.71 -21.04 7.55
N TYR A 376 28.47 -21.49 7.64
CA TYR A 376 28.11 -22.88 7.87
C TYR A 376 27.85 -23.62 6.55
N SER A 377 27.96 -24.94 6.55
CA SER A 377 27.73 -25.77 5.35
C SER A 377 26.30 -25.68 4.77
N ASN A 378 25.33 -25.28 5.61
CA ASN A 378 23.94 -25.02 5.19
C ASN A 378 23.67 -23.56 4.79
N ASP A 379 24.68 -22.68 4.85
CA ASP A 379 24.49 -21.27 4.50
C ASP A 379 24.35 -21.07 2.99
N HIS A 380 23.66 -19.98 2.64
CA HIS A 380 23.39 -19.64 1.25
C HIS A 380 24.67 -19.46 0.43
N TYR A 381 24.71 -20.08 -0.75
CA TYR A 381 25.69 -19.78 -1.80
C TYR A 381 25.75 -18.27 -2.06
N ARG A 382 26.97 -17.69 -2.09
CA ARG A 382 27.26 -16.24 -2.16
C ARG A 382 26.76 -15.41 -0.97
N ILE A 383 26.53 -16.03 0.20
CA ILE A 383 26.09 -15.35 1.44
C ILE A 383 24.73 -14.63 1.26
N GLY A 384 24.05 -14.86 0.13
CA GLY A 384 22.78 -14.23 -0.22
C GLY A 384 22.85 -12.76 -0.63
N LEU A 385 23.98 -12.31 -1.16
CA LEU A 385 24.13 -10.99 -1.77
C LEU A 385 23.72 -10.99 -3.24
N LEU A 386 23.07 -9.91 -3.66
CA LEU A 386 22.84 -9.58 -5.06
C LEU A 386 23.53 -8.26 -5.37
N LEU A 387 24.43 -8.24 -6.34
CA LEU A 387 25.22 -7.06 -6.69
C LEU A 387 24.61 -6.28 -7.86
N ALA A 388 24.93 -5.00 -7.92
CA ALA A 388 24.55 -4.08 -8.98
C ALA A 388 25.61 -4.06 -10.10
N GLU A 389 25.86 -5.23 -10.69
CA GLU A 389 26.77 -5.36 -11.83
C GLU A 389 26.02 -5.31 -13.17
N PRO A 390 26.69 -4.94 -14.27
CA PRO A 390 26.12 -5.05 -15.61
C PRO A 390 25.84 -6.53 -15.96
N ARG A 391 24.63 -6.81 -16.44
CA ARG A 391 24.22 -8.15 -16.92
C ARG A 391 23.71 -8.06 -18.35
N ASP A 392 23.92 -9.09 -19.15
CA ASP A 392 23.24 -9.17 -20.45
C ASP A 392 21.74 -9.48 -20.20
N VAL A 393 20.87 -8.50 -20.44
CA VAL A 393 19.43 -8.51 -20.12
C VAL A 393 18.57 -8.61 -21.37
#